data_AF-A0A4Y2T096-F1
#
_entry.id   AF-A0A4Y2T096-F1
#
_cell.length_a   1.000
_cell.length_b   1.000
_cell.length_c   1.000
_cell.angle_alpha   90.00
_cell.angle_beta   90.00
_cell.angle_gamma   90.00
#
_symmetry.space_group_name_H-M   'P 1'
#
loop_
_entity.id
_entity.type
_entity.pdbx_description
1 polymer ?
#
loop_
_entity_poly.entity_id
_entity_poly.type
_entity_poly.pdbx_seq_one_letter_code
_entity_poly.pdbx_strand_id
1 'polypeptide(L)'
;MILLRPQVNLHFRHEQQYPSTEATMLLSATPSSLCGIGLVDKSVRLLRQEEQFTKKKIFKVMERYDVGKEDRPRQVTEDYCNQGDTDLLLTPRRDDGFFVPFSRSISYHVDTAMAFEEAGMVVMSNFKLESRPCVASQPVAISYNMEDDRRFRIG
;
A
#
# COMPACT_ATOMS: atom_id res chain seq x y z
N MET A 1 0.56 5.08 -12.73
CA MET A 1 -0.44 5.57 -13.71
C MET A 1 -0.48 4.65 -14.92
N ILE A 2 -1.48 3.78 -15.02
CA ILE A 2 -1.63 2.87 -16.16
C ILE A 2 -2.34 3.60 -17.30
N LEU A 3 -1.77 3.56 -18.50
CA LEU A 3 -2.25 4.29 -19.68
C LEU A 3 -2.86 3.32 -20.69
N LEU A 4 -4.17 3.43 -20.95
CA LEU A 4 -4.79 2.79 -22.11
C LEU A 4 -4.41 3.58 -23.36
N ARG A 5 -3.47 3.05 -24.15
CA ARG A 5 -2.95 3.69 -25.36
C ARG A 5 -3.75 3.50 -26.66
N PRO A 6 -4.58 2.45 -26.89
CA PRO A 6 -5.25 2.34 -28.18
C PRO A 6 -6.38 3.38 -28.28
N GLN A 7 -6.21 4.33 -29.20
CA GLN A 7 -7.31 5.20 -29.62
C GLN A 7 -8.22 4.39 -30.53
N VAL A 8 -9.35 3.96 -29.98
CA VAL A 8 -10.40 3.27 -30.72
C VAL A 8 -11.58 4.22 -30.90
N ASN A 9 -12.01 4.43 -32.13
CA ASN A 9 -13.21 5.18 -32.47
C ASN A 9 -14.15 4.30 -33.29
N LEU A 10 -15.41 4.26 -32.90
CA LEU A 10 -16.45 3.50 -33.57
C LEU A 10 -17.65 4.42 -33.79
N HIS A 11 -18.08 4.56 -35.03
CA HIS A 11 -19.28 5.31 -35.38
C HIS A 11 -19.99 4.68 -36.57
N PHE A 12 -21.29 4.95 -36.68
CA PHE A 12 -22.04 4.62 -37.88
C PHE A 12 -21.84 5.70 -38.93
N ARG A 13 -21.83 5.29 -40.21
CA ARG A 13 -21.75 6.24 -41.33
C ARG A 13 -22.96 7.18 -41.38
N HIS A 14 -24.12 6.69 -40.98
CA HIS A 14 -25.37 7.45 -40.90
C HIS A 14 -25.99 7.27 -39.51
N GLU A 15 -26.59 8.33 -38.96
CA GLU A 15 -27.16 8.32 -37.60
C GLU A 15 -28.41 7.43 -37.46
N GLN A 16 -29.17 7.30 -38.54
CA GLN A 16 -30.39 6.52 -38.60
C GLN A 16 -30.41 5.69 -39.88
N GLN A 17 -30.90 4.46 -39.77
CA GLN A 17 -31.03 3.55 -40.89
C GLN A 17 -32.33 2.76 -40.80
N TYR A 18 -32.95 2.51 -41.94
CA TYR A 18 -34.23 1.82 -41.99
C TYR A 18 -34.05 0.30 -41.88
N PRO A 19 -35.04 -0.42 -41.34
CA PRO A 19 -35.03 -1.88 -41.39
C PRO A 19 -34.85 -2.37 -42.83
N SER A 20 -34.16 -3.50 -43.00
CA SER A 20 -33.86 -4.10 -44.31
C SER A 20 -33.00 -3.24 -45.24
N THR A 21 -32.25 -2.26 -44.72
CA THR A 21 -31.25 -1.50 -45.48
C THR A 21 -29.85 -1.73 -44.91
N GLU A 22 -28.81 -1.55 -45.73
CA GLU A 22 -27.42 -1.83 -45.34
C GLU A 22 -26.90 -0.77 -44.37
N ALA A 23 -26.38 -1.18 -43.21
CA ALA A 23 -25.76 -0.26 -42.25
C ALA A 23 -24.23 -0.40 -42.29
N THR A 24 -23.52 0.72 -42.47
CA THR A 24 -22.05 0.75 -42.45
C THR A 24 -21.55 1.30 -41.12
N MET A 25 -20.64 0.57 -40.48
CA MET A 25 -19.95 0.97 -39.26
C MET A 25 -18.46 1.18 -39.56
N LEU A 26 -17.89 2.28 -39.07
CA LEU A 26 -16.51 2.69 -39.30
C LEU A 26 -15.72 2.53 -37.99
N LEU A 27 -14.72 1.66 -38.01
CA LEU A 27 -13.82 1.38 -36.90
C LEU A 27 -12.43 1.91 -37.22
N SER A 28 -11.95 2.85 -36.40
CA SER A 28 -10.58 3.33 -36.43
C SER A 28 -9.85 2.84 -35.20
N ALA A 29 -8.73 2.15 -35.40
CA ALA A 29 -7.87 1.64 -34.34
C ALA A 29 -6.41 1.63 -34.81
N THR A 30 -5.48 1.39 -33.89
CA THR A 30 -4.06 1.24 -34.23
C THR A 30 -3.85 0.00 -35.12
N PRO A 31 -2.91 0.04 -36.09
CA PRO A 31 -2.63 -1.11 -36.94
C PRO A 31 -2.35 -2.38 -36.13
N SER A 32 -2.80 -3.53 -36.62
CA SER A 32 -2.63 -4.84 -35.99
C SER A 32 -3.24 -4.99 -34.59
N SER A 33 -4.22 -4.14 -34.24
CA SER A 33 -5.00 -4.32 -33.02
C SER A 33 -6.12 -5.35 -33.19
N LEU A 34 -6.39 -6.10 -32.12
CA LEU A 34 -7.55 -6.99 -32.04
C LEU A 34 -8.73 -6.20 -31.47
N CYS A 35 -9.84 -6.11 -32.23
CA CYS A 35 -11.04 -5.39 -31.81
C CYS A 35 -12.24 -6.32 -31.66
N GLY A 36 -12.84 -6.33 -30.47
CA GLY A 36 -14.14 -6.95 -30.23
C GLY A 36 -15.26 -5.92 -30.37
N ILE A 37 -16.26 -6.21 -31.21
CA ILE A 37 -17.42 -5.34 -31.44
C ILE A 37 -18.66 -5.99 -30.81
N GLY A 38 -19.38 -5.24 -29.98
CA GLY A 38 -20.65 -5.67 -29.39
C GLY A 38 -21.77 -4.71 -29.75
N LEU A 39 -22.88 -5.25 -30.27
CA LEU A 39 -24.10 -4.49 -30.56
C LEU A 39 -25.20 -4.94 -29.62
N VAL A 40 -25.93 -3.98 -29.05
CA VAL A 40 -26.97 -4.24 -28.05
C VAL A 40 -28.14 -3.29 -28.31
N ASP A 41 -29.37 -3.81 -28.22
CA ASP A 41 -30.58 -2.99 -28.30
C ASP A 41 -30.67 -2.01 -27.11
N LYS A 42 -31.23 -0.82 -27.36
CA LYS A 42 -31.35 0.23 -26.33
C LYS A 42 -32.19 -0.20 -25.13
N SER A 43 -33.19 -1.06 -25.33
CA SER A 43 -34.05 -1.60 -24.25
C SER A 43 -33.26 -2.41 -23.22
N VAL A 44 -32.25 -3.19 -23.66
CA VAL A 44 -31.42 -4.01 -22.76
C VAL A 44 -30.54 -3.14 -21.86
N ARG A 45 -30.15 -1.94 -22.32
CA ARG A 45 -29.41 -0.96 -21.50
C ARG A 45 -30.23 -0.40 -20.35
N LEU A 46 -31.57 -0.39 -20.46
CA LEU A 46 -32.44 0.03 -19.36
C LEU A 46 -32.54 -1.04 -18.27
N LEU A 47 -32.47 -2.32 -18.65
CA LEU A 47 -32.62 -3.46 -17.75
C LEU A 47 -31.32 -3.84 -17.02
N ARG A 48 -30.14 -3.58 -17.62
CA ARG A 48 -28.82 -3.94 -17.05
C ARG A 48 -27.83 -2.77 -17.11
N GLN A 49 -27.98 -1.82 -16.20
CA GLN A 49 -27.04 -0.69 -16.11
C GLN A 49 -25.70 -1.06 -15.46
N GLU A 50 -25.68 -2.06 -14.57
CA GLU A 50 -24.52 -2.32 -13.70
C GLU A 50 -23.44 -3.22 -14.28
N GLU A 51 -23.72 -3.99 -15.34
CA GLU A 51 -22.77 -4.97 -15.91
C GLU A 51 -21.88 -4.39 -17.03
N GLN A 52 -22.06 -3.12 -17.41
CA GLN A 52 -21.29 -2.54 -18.50
C GLN A 52 -19.80 -2.47 -18.16
N PHE A 53 -18.96 -2.95 -19.08
CA PHE A 53 -17.51 -2.94 -18.97
C PHE A 53 -17.00 -1.53 -19.24
N THR A 54 -16.68 -0.78 -18.19
CA THR A 54 -16.21 0.61 -18.31
C THR A 54 -14.69 0.67 -18.09
N LYS A 55 -14.05 1.70 -18.67
CA LYS A 55 -12.62 1.96 -18.44
C LYS A 55 -12.27 2.01 -16.94
N LYS A 56 -13.15 2.60 -16.13
CA LYS A 56 -13.00 2.69 -14.66
C LYS A 56 -12.93 1.31 -13.99
N LYS A 57 -13.74 0.34 -14.42
CA LYS A 57 -13.69 -1.03 -13.89
C LYS A 57 -12.37 -1.71 -14.20
N ILE A 58 -11.81 -1.49 -15.40
CA ILE A 58 -10.49 -2.02 -15.78
C ILE A 58 -9.42 -1.42 -14.86
N PHE A 59 -9.39 -0.10 -14.70
CA PHE A 59 -8.43 0.56 -13.80
C PHE A 59 -8.55 0.07 -12.36
N LYS A 60 -9.77 -0.08 -11.84
CA LYS A 60 -10.03 -0.65 -10.51
C LYS A 60 -9.51 -2.08 -10.34
N VAL A 61 -9.54 -2.89 -11.40
CA VAL A 61 -8.96 -4.24 -11.36
C VAL A 61 -7.43 -4.15 -11.35
N MET A 62 -6.86 -3.25 -12.15
CA MET A 62 -5.41 -3.08 -12.24
C MET A 62 -4.80 -2.47 -10.96
N GLU A 63 -5.52 -1.59 -10.27
CA GLU A 63 -5.12 -1.04 -8.95
C GLU A 63 -4.83 -2.12 -7.91
N ARG A 64 -5.44 -3.32 -8.01
CA ARG A 64 -5.17 -4.44 -7.10
C ARG A 64 -3.78 -5.05 -7.26
N TYR A 65 -3.10 -4.74 -8.36
CA TYR A 65 -1.77 -5.23 -8.67
C TYR A 65 -0.72 -4.12 -8.55
N ASP A 66 -1.12 -2.94 -8.07
CA ASP A 66 -0.17 -1.89 -7.73
C ASP A 66 0.61 -2.34 -6.49
N VAL A 67 1.93 -2.26 -6.55
CA VAL A 67 2.83 -2.72 -5.49
C VAL A 67 3.31 -1.50 -4.71
N GLY A 68 3.23 -1.56 -3.39
CA GLY A 68 3.70 -0.50 -2.51
C GLY A 68 4.28 -1.04 -1.21
N LYS A 69 4.35 -0.17 -0.21
CA LYS A 69 5.01 -0.43 1.09
C LYS A 69 4.45 -1.66 1.84
N GLU A 70 3.16 -1.94 1.67
CA GLU A 70 2.53 -3.05 2.40
C GLU A 70 2.80 -4.42 1.76
N ASP A 71 3.31 -4.44 0.53
CA ASP A 71 3.60 -5.66 -0.21
C ASP A 71 4.93 -6.30 0.23
N ARG A 72 5.12 -7.57 -0.14
CA ARG A 72 6.32 -8.35 0.19
C ARG A 72 7.21 -8.48 -1.05
N PRO A 73 8.54 -8.54 -0.87
CA PRO A 73 9.28 -8.47 0.40
C PRO A 73 9.45 -7.02 0.88
N ARG A 74 9.36 -6.81 2.20
CA ARG A 74 9.64 -5.51 2.83
C ARG A 74 11.14 -5.42 3.11
N GLN A 75 11.76 -4.33 2.67
CA GLN A 75 13.17 -4.05 2.97
C GLN A 75 13.29 -3.35 4.32
N VAL A 76 12.29 -2.57 4.70
CA VAL A 76 12.34 -1.72 5.88
C VAL A 76 11.27 -2.18 6.88
N THR A 77 11.70 -2.84 7.96
CA THR A 77 10.79 -3.26 9.05
C THR A 77 10.60 -2.17 10.10
N GLU A 78 9.47 -2.21 10.82
CA GLU A 78 9.23 -1.37 12.01
C GLU A 78 10.32 -1.55 13.08
N ASP A 79 10.92 -2.73 13.13
CA ASP A 79 12.01 -3.08 14.05
C ASP A 79 13.40 -2.64 13.59
N TYR A 80 13.51 -1.77 12.58
CA TYR A 80 14.81 -1.24 12.12
C TYR A 80 15.68 -0.71 13.26
N CYS A 81 15.08 -0.01 14.23
CA CYS A 81 15.79 0.52 15.37
C CYS A 81 16.10 -0.52 16.47
N ASN A 82 15.51 -1.71 16.40
CA ASN A 82 15.71 -2.80 17.35
C ASN A 82 16.68 -3.86 16.78
N GLN A 83 16.87 -3.90 15.45
CA GLN A 83 17.73 -4.89 14.78
C GLN A 83 19.24 -4.66 14.99
N GLY A 84 19.63 -3.49 15.51
CA GLY A 84 21.02 -3.17 15.85
C GLY A 84 21.39 -3.31 17.34
N ASP A 85 20.42 -3.55 18.23
CA ASP A 85 20.61 -3.49 19.69
C ASP A 85 20.93 -4.85 20.32
N THR A 86 21.58 -5.77 19.59
CA THR A 86 22.21 -6.95 20.21
C THR A 86 23.48 -6.62 20.97
N ASP A 87 24.01 -5.40 20.89
CA ASP A 87 25.26 -4.99 21.55
C ASP A 87 25.05 -4.22 22.88
N LEU A 88 23.81 -3.93 23.29
CA LEU A 88 23.50 -3.27 24.57
C LEU A 88 23.07 -4.22 25.70
N LEU A 89 23.22 -5.54 25.52
CA LEU A 89 22.95 -6.54 26.55
C LEU A 89 24.21 -7.22 27.13
N LEU A 90 25.31 -6.47 27.27
CA LEU A 90 26.43 -6.87 28.14
C LEU A 90 26.81 -5.75 29.10
N THR A 91 25.87 -5.28 29.91
CA THR A 91 26.23 -4.77 31.24
C THR A 91 25.78 -5.79 32.28
N PRO A 92 26.72 -6.43 33.02
CA PRO A 92 26.35 -7.35 34.07
C PRO A 92 25.81 -6.52 35.24
N ARG A 93 24.49 -6.42 35.37
CA ARG A 93 23.88 -5.92 36.61
C ARG A 93 23.73 -7.07 37.59
N ARG A 94 24.66 -7.11 38.55
CA ARG A 94 24.43 -7.72 39.86
C ARG A 94 23.16 -7.14 40.47
N ASP A 95 22.35 -8.02 41.04
CA ASP A 95 21.35 -7.86 42.10
C ASP A 95 20.81 -6.44 42.35
N ASP A 96 19.54 -6.24 41.99
CA ASP A 96 18.48 -5.77 42.90
C ASP A 96 17.24 -5.40 42.07
N GLY A 97 16.23 -6.29 42.06
CA GLY A 97 14.79 -6.00 41.90
C GLY A 97 14.25 -5.07 40.81
N PHE A 98 15.05 -4.58 39.85
CA PHE A 98 14.62 -3.56 38.89
C PHE A 98 14.22 -4.18 37.54
N PHE A 99 12.91 -4.23 37.27
CA PHE A 99 12.39 -4.52 35.94
C PHE A 99 12.63 -3.30 35.04
N VAL A 100 13.64 -3.37 34.16
CA VAL A 100 13.84 -2.35 33.13
C VAL A 100 12.83 -2.64 32.01
N PRO A 101 11.86 -1.75 31.70
CA PRO A 101 10.96 -2.00 30.59
C PRO A 101 11.76 -1.91 29.30
N PHE A 102 11.53 -2.83 28.38
CA PHE A 102 12.07 -2.79 27.02
C PHE A 102 11.88 -1.38 26.42
N SER A 103 12.97 -0.61 26.26
CA SER A 103 12.91 0.64 25.52
C SER A 103 12.79 0.30 24.04
N ARG A 104 11.64 0.59 23.43
CA ARG A 104 11.51 0.49 21.97
C ARG A 104 12.12 1.74 21.37
N SER A 105 13.20 1.58 20.62
CA SER A 105 13.74 2.66 19.81
C SER A 105 12.83 2.86 18.60
N ILE A 106 12.41 4.09 18.35
CA ILE A 106 11.50 4.44 17.26
C ILE A 106 12.14 5.52 16.37
N SER A 107 11.72 5.57 15.11
CA SER A 107 12.10 6.64 14.19
C SER A 107 10.86 7.26 13.57
N TYR A 108 10.73 8.58 13.66
CA TYR A 108 9.67 9.34 12.99
C TYR A 108 10.10 9.90 11.62
N HIS A 109 11.31 9.57 11.18
CA HIS A 109 11.89 10.09 9.95
C HIS A 109 11.77 9.10 8.80
N VAL A 110 11.66 9.65 7.59
CA VAL A 110 11.63 8.92 6.33
C VAL A 110 13.02 9.02 5.68
N ASP A 111 13.54 7.92 5.14
CA ASP A 111 14.80 7.85 4.43
C ASP A 111 14.62 7.37 2.99
N THR A 112 15.73 7.30 2.24
CA THR A 112 15.70 6.86 0.84
C THR A 112 15.28 5.40 0.67
N ALA A 113 15.57 4.54 1.66
CA ALA A 113 15.11 3.15 1.63
C ALA A 113 13.56 3.08 1.64
N MET A 114 12.91 3.89 2.48
CA MET A 114 11.44 3.98 2.50
C MET A 114 10.86 4.51 1.19
N ALA A 115 11.52 5.45 0.51
CA ALA A 115 11.05 5.94 -0.80
C ALA A 115 11.07 4.84 -1.87
N PHE A 116 12.06 3.95 -1.85
CA PHE A 116 12.12 2.81 -2.77
C PHE A 116 11.06 1.75 -2.44
N GLU A 117 10.82 1.49 -1.16
CA GLU A 117 9.80 0.56 -0.71
C GLU A 117 8.38 1.07 -1.03
N GLU A 118 8.11 2.37 -0.85
CA GLU A 118 6.84 2.99 -1.26
C GLU A 118 6.60 2.93 -2.76
N ALA A 119 7.67 2.96 -3.55
CA ALA A 119 7.60 2.78 -5.00
C ALA A 119 7.44 1.29 -5.42
N GLY A 120 7.36 0.36 -4.46
CA GLY A 120 7.23 -1.07 -4.73
C GLY A 120 8.52 -1.70 -5.28
N MET A 121 9.68 -1.12 -4.98
CA MET A 121 10.98 -1.56 -5.49
C MET A 121 11.85 -2.14 -4.38
N VAL A 122 12.65 -3.15 -4.74
CA VAL A 122 13.71 -3.71 -3.90
C VAL A 122 15.05 -3.21 -4.42
N VAL A 123 15.81 -2.48 -3.61
CA VAL A 123 17.09 -1.90 -4.00
C VAL A 123 18.25 -2.63 -3.36
N MET A 124 19.25 -2.96 -4.18
CA MET A 124 20.56 -3.45 -3.75
C MET A 124 21.61 -2.45 -4.20
N SER A 125 22.23 -1.75 -3.25
CA SER A 125 23.17 -0.68 -3.53
C SER A 125 24.28 -0.68 -2.48
N ASN A 126 25.43 -0.12 -2.83
CA ASN A 126 26.54 0.15 -1.91
C ASN A 126 26.44 1.52 -1.23
N PHE A 127 25.45 2.33 -1.59
CA PHE A 127 25.17 3.61 -0.93
C PHE A 127 24.39 3.39 0.36
N LYS A 128 24.60 4.27 1.35
CA LYS A 128 23.83 4.28 2.59
C LYS A 128 22.43 4.83 2.31
N LEU A 129 21.45 3.93 2.17
CA LEU A 129 20.05 4.28 1.91
C LEU A 129 19.21 4.39 3.19
N GLU A 130 19.64 3.71 4.25
CA GLU A 130 19.03 3.73 5.57
C GLU A 130 19.75 4.77 6.44
N SER A 131 19.17 5.97 6.53
CA SER A 131 19.80 7.13 7.19
C SER A 131 18.97 7.73 8.31
N ARG A 132 17.79 7.18 8.60
CA ARG A 132 16.90 7.70 9.63
C ARG A 132 17.48 7.48 11.04
N PRO A 133 17.42 8.49 11.94
CA PRO A 133 17.92 8.35 13.30
C PRO A 133 16.93 7.56 14.17
N CYS A 134 17.46 6.76 15.09
CA CYS A 134 16.69 6.05 16.10
C CYS A 134 16.69 6.86 17.40
N VAL A 135 15.49 7.07 17.97
CA VAL A 135 15.31 7.75 19.25
C VAL A 135 14.84 6.73 20.27
N ALA A 136 15.59 6.57 21.36
CA ALA A 136 15.20 5.72 22.46
C ALA A 136 14.00 6.34 23.20
N SER A 137 12.88 5.63 23.32
CA SER A 137 11.84 6.00 24.27
C SER A 137 12.39 5.79 25.68
N GLN A 138 12.73 6.85 26.42
CA GLN A 138 13.14 6.70 27.81
C GLN A 138 11.95 6.15 28.62
N PRO A 139 12.12 5.06 29.39
CA PRO A 139 11.05 4.59 30.26
C PRO A 139 10.78 5.63 31.35
N VAL A 140 9.52 6.03 31.49
CA VAL A 140 9.08 6.83 32.66
C VAL A 140 9.11 5.89 33.87
N ALA A 141 9.99 6.17 34.83
CA ALA A 141 10.00 5.43 36.10
C ALA A 141 8.75 5.80 36.91
N ILE A 142 7.84 4.83 37.10
CA ILE A 142 6.72 4.97 38.02
C ILE A 142 7.16 4.34 39.35
N SER A 143 7.47 5.15 40.35
CA SER A 143 7.72 4.66 41.71
C SER A 143 6.39 4.43 42.42
N TYR A 144 6.04 3.17 42.70
CA TYR A 144 4.99 2.85 43.66
C TYR A 144 5.59 2.91 45.06
N ASN A 145 5.20 3.91 45.85
CA ASN A 145 5.56 3.94 47.27
C ASN A 145 4.77 2.83 47.98
N MET A 146 5.41 1.70 48.26
CA MET A 146 4.86 0.60 49.08
C MET A 146 4.78 0.94 50.59
N GLU A 147 4.80 2.22 50.95
CA GLU A 147 4.80 2.66 52.36
C GLU A 147 3.39 2.98 52.90
N ASP A 148 2.36 3.05 52.06
CA ASP A 148 1.02 3.48 52.49
C ASP A 148 0.10 2.34 52.98
N ASP A 149 0.55 1.07 52.94
CA ASP A 149 -0.32 -0.09 53.24
C ASP A 149 0.01 -0.80 54.58
N ARG A 150 0.90 -0.23 55.42
CA ARG A 150 1.29 -0.82 56.71
C ARG A 150 0.70 -0.13 57.95
N ARG A 151 -0.34 0.71 57.80
CA ARG A 151 -0.97 1.42 58.93
C ARG A 151 -2.37 0.97 59.32
N PHE A 152 -2.78 -0.24 58.92
CA PHE A 152 -3.98 -0.88 59.45
C PHE A 152 -3.74 -2.37 59.69
N ARG A 153 -3.41 -2.77 60.93
CA ARG A 153 -4.12 -3.81 61.73
C ARG A 153 -3.29 -4.33 62.93
N ILE A 154 -3.84 -4.03 64.12
CA ILE A 154 -4.07 -4.89 65.29
C ILE A 154 -2.84 -5.44 66.04
N GLY A 155 -2.62 -4.84 67.22
CA GLY A 155 -1.97 -5.40 68.41
C GLY A 155 -2.44 -4.59 69.61
#